data_AF-A0A212EJL8-F1
#
_entry.id   AF-A0A212EJL8-F1
#
_cell.length_a   1.000
_cell.length_b   1.000
_cell.length_c   1.000
_cell.angle_alpha   90.00
_cell.angle_beta   90.00
_cell.angle_gamma   90.00
#
_symmetry.space_group_name_H-M   'P 1'
#
loop_
_entity.id
_entity.type
_entity.pdbx_description
1 polymer ?
#
loop_
_entity_poly.entity_id
_entity_poly.type
_entity_poly.pdbx_seq_one_letter_code
_entity_poly.pdbx_strand_id
1 'polypeptide(L)'
;MKYFELERFLGKWYEIERIPSWYDDDAMCSYKIIQRCGRRIEFQHGFVKDSIEYVLHVNSTYTPGAEAVFDIQKNNIDPFGIPLSIITTDYTNYAIMYGCKIVSLAYYQSTDNVSCNPKISNSRLGVIKKQDIVIKTIRGSSSK
;
A
#
# COMPACT_ATOMS: atom_id res chain seq x y z
N MET A 1 22.56 -4.14 -11.78
CA MET A 1 21.23 -3.79 -11.23
C MET A 1 20.25 -4.85 -11.68
N LYS A 2 19.53 -5.52 -10.77
CA LYS A 2 18.59 -6.59 -11.14
C LYS A 2 17.20 -5.99 -11.29
N TYR A 3 16.59 -6.15 -12.45
CA TYR A 3 15.22 -5.66 -12.71
C TYR A 3 14.21 -6.37 -11.80
N PHE A 4 13.12 -5.68 -11.47
CA PHE A 4 12.03 -6.25 -10.70
C PHE A 4 11.26 -7.30 -11.52
N GLU A 5 11.11 -8.50 -10.98
CA GLU A 5 10.48 -9.65 -11.63
C GLU A 5 9.01 -9.76 -11.18
N LEU A 6 8.11 -9.00 -11.82
CA LEU A 6 6.68 -8.92 -11.46
C LEU A 6 6.04 -10.30 -11.27
N GLU A 7 6.24 -11.22 -12.22
CA GLU A 7 5.61 -12.55 -12.21
C GLU A 7 5.99 -13.38 -10.98
N ARG A 8 7.17 -13.15 -10.41
CA ARG A 8 7.60 -13.80 -9.16
C ARG A 8 7.06 -13.14 -7.91
N PHE A 9 6.58 -11.91 -8.03
CA PHE A 9 6.03 -11.11 -6.93
C PHE A 9 4.51 -11.28 -6.77
N LEU A 10 3.83 -11.77 -7.80
CA LEU A 10 2.39 -12.07 -7.73
C LEU A 10 2.10 -13.12 -6.65
N GLY A 11 0.88 -13.06 -6.10
CA GLY A 11 0.41 -14.00 -5.10
C GLY A 11 -0.03 -13.33 -3.80
N LYS A 12 -0.16 -14.13 -2.74
CA LYS A 12 -0.64 -13.70 -1.44
C LYS A 12 0.52 -13.37 -0.50
N TRP A 13 0.45 -12.20 0.09
CA TRP A 13 1.39 -11.63 1.02
C TRP A 13 0.68 -11.22 2.31
N TYR A 14 1.23 -11.56 3.46
CA TYR A 14 0.69 -11.21 4.77
C TYR A 14 1.41 -10.01 5.34
N GLU A 15 0.69 -9.04 5.88
CA GLU A 15 1.27 -7.85 6.47
C GLU A 15 1.75 -8.16 7.90
N ILE A 16 3.03 -7.90 8.15
CA ILE A 16 3.67 -8.11 9.46
C ILE A 16 3.69 -6.81 10.25
N GLU A 17 3.97 -5.71 9.56
CA GLU A 17 4.04 -4.37 10.15
C GLU A 17 3.63 -3.34 9.10
N ARG A 18 2.95 -2.29 9.55
CA ARG A 18 2.58 -1.16 8.70
C ARG A 18 2.59 0.15 9.48
N ILE A 19 2.71 1.25 8.75
CA ILE A 19 2.29 2.56 9.25
C ILE A 19 0.76 2.61 9.22
N PRO A 20 0.08 3.00 10.32
CA PRO A 20 -1.37 3.10 10.36
C PRO A 20 -1.93 3.99 9.24
N SER A 21 -3.01 3.53 8.60
CA SER A 21 -3.78 4.32 7.65
C SER A 21 -5.25 4.41 8.09
N TRP A 22 -5.98 5.39 7.56
CA TRP A 22 -7.32 5.71 8.05
C TRP A 22 -8.34 4.58 7.90
N TYR A 23 -8.18 3.68 6.91
CA TYR A 23 -9.15 2.61 6.64
C TYR A 23 -8.77 1.26 7.26
N ASP A 24 -7.52 1.07 7.68
CA ASP A 24 -7.01 -0.19 8.24
C ASP A 24 -6.37 0.00 9.63
N ASP A 25 -6.67 1.11 10.30
CA ASP A 25 -6.29 1.33 11.69
C ASP A 25 -6.92 0.24 12.58
N ASP A 26 -6.12 -0.29 13.52
CA ASP A 26 -6.44 -1.43 14.38
C ASP A 26 -6.84 -2.74 13.64
N ALA A 27 -6.60 -2.83 12.33
CA ALA A 27 -6.93 -4.02 11.57
C ALA A 27 -5.98 -5.19 11.87
N MET A 28 -6.56 -6.39 11.99
CA MET A 28 -5.87 -7.64 12.27
C MET A 28 -5.84 -8.57 11.04
N CYS A 29 -4.90 -9.52 11.03
CA CYS A 29 -4.80 -10.57 10.01
C CYS A 29 -4.74 -10.05 8.56
N SER A 30 -4.12 -8.89 8.35
CA SER A 30 -4.09 -8.25 7.04
C SER A 30 -3.25 -9.01 6.03
N TYR A 31 -3.74 -9.04 4.80
CA TYR A 31 -3.05 -9.63 3.66
C TYR A 31 -3.32 -8.85 2.38
N LYS A 32 -2.40 -8.93 1.43
CA LYS A 32 -2.58 -8.48 0.06
C LYS A 32 -2.49 -9.65 -0.90
N ILE A 33 -3.42 -9.76 -1.83
CA ILE A 33 -3.31 -10.65 -2.99
C ILE A 33 -3.04 -9.75 -4.20
N ILE A 34 -1.91 -10.01 -4.86
CA ILE A 34 -1.44 -9.22 -6.00
C ILE A 34 -1.56 -10.08 -7.24
N GLN A 35 -2.37 -9.63 -8.19
CA GLN A 35 -2.68 -10.40 -9.40
C GLN A 35 -2.55 -9.55 -10.65
N ARG A 36 -2.31 -10.21 -11.77
CA ARG A 36 -2.25 -9.58 -13.09
C ARG A 36 -3.55 -9.84 -13.85
N CYS A 37 -4.31 -8.77 -14.09
CA CYS A 37 -5.55 -8.79 -14.87
C CYS A 37 -5.29 -8.11 -16.22
N GLY A 38 -4.77 -8.87 -17.19
CA GLY A 38 -4.36 -8.37 -18.50
C GLY A 38 -3.20 -7.37 -18.41
N ARG A 39 -3.50 -6.07 -18.62
CA ARG A 39 -2.53 -4.98 -18.53
C ARG A 39 -2.54 -4.26 -17.17
N ARG A 40 -3.41 -4.65 -16.25
CA ARG A 40 -3.53 -4.05 -14.91
C ARG A 40 -2.99 -5.00 -13.85
N ILE A 41 -2.53 -4.41 -12.75
CA ILE A 41 -2.19 -5.12 -11.52
C ILE A 41 -3.28 -4.80 -10.50
N GLU A 42 -3.90 -5.84 -9.97
CA GLU A 42 -4.95 -5.73 -8.97
C GLU A 42 -4.38 -6.10 -7.60
N PHE A 43 -4.64 -5.24 -6.64
CA PHE A 43 -4.37 -5.47 -5.22
C PHE A 43 -5.70 -5.72 -4.52
N GLN A 44 -5.88 -6.93 -4.01
CA GLN A 44 -6.93 -7.23 -3.04
C GLN A 44 -6.33 -7.14 -1.64
N HIS A 45 -6.79 -6.20 -0.82
CA HIS A 45 -6.38 -6.05 0.57
C HIS A 45 -7.50 -6.56 1.48
N GLY A 46 -7.26 -7.69 2.15
CA GLY A 46 -8.19 -8.26 3.13
C GLY A 46 -7.69 -8.06 4.55
N PHE A 47 -8.60 -7.82 5.49
CA PHE A 47 -8.29 -7.68 6.92
C PHE A 47 -9.53 -7.88 7.79
N VAL A 48 -9.32 -8.09 9.10
CA VAL A 48 -10.40 -8.21 10.10
C VAL A 48 -10.38 -7.00 11.00
N LYS A 49 -11.54 -6.36 11.19
CA LYS A 49 -11.74 -5.27 12.15
C LYS A 49 -13.11 -5.44 12.81
N ASP A 50 -13.17 -5.31 14.13
CA ASP A 50 -14.40 -5.52 14.92
C ASP A 50 -15.09 -6.86 14.64
N SER A 51 -14.30 -7.93 14.46
CA SER A 51 -14.76 -9.29 14.08
C SER A 51 -15.44 -9.39 12.71
N ILE A 52 -15.32 -8.38 11.86
CA ILE A 52 -15.82 -8.36 10.49
C ILE A 52 -14.64 -8.44 9.51
N GLU A 53 -14.74 -9.30 8.51
CA GLU A 53 -13.77 -9.33 7.41
C GLU A 53 -14.12 -8.28 6.35
N TYR A 54 -13.15 -7.42 6.03
CA TYR A 54 -13.21 -6.42 4.98
C TYR A 54 -12.30 -6.85 3.83
N VAL A 55 -12.76 -6.64 2.60
CA VAL A 55 -11.99 -6.90 1.39
C VAL A 55 -12.06 -5.68 0.48
N LEU A 56 -10.90 -5.09 0.21
CA LEU A 56 -10.72 -3.89 -0.58
C LEU A 56 -10.04 -4.23 -1.90
N HIS A 57 -10.63 -3.81 -3.02
CA HIS A 57 -10.04 -3.99 -4.34
C HIS A 57 -9.45 -2.66 -4.85
N VAL A 58 -8.17 -2.68 -5.18
CA VAL A 58 -7.43 -1.52 -5.68
C VAL A 58 -6.77 -1.87 -6.99
N ASN A 59 -7.16 -1.16 -8.04
CA ASN A 59 -6.54 -1.28 -9.35
C ASN A 59 -5.29 -0.41 -9.44
N SER A 60 -4.26 -0.94 -10.07
CA SER A 60 -3.01 -0.23 -10.33
C SER A 60 -2.47 -0.53 -11.72
N THR A 61 -1.53 0.31 -12.16
CA THR A 61 -0.75 0.08 -13.37
C THR A 61 0.73 -0.12 -13.04
N TYR A 62 1.39 -0.97 -13.81
CA TYR A 62 2.82 -1.23 -13.70
C TYR A 62 3.44 -1.21 -15.09
N THR A 63 4.57 -0.51 -15.24
CA THR A 63 5.31 -0.44 -16.50
C THR A 63 6.43 -1.49 -16.46
N PRO A 64 6.41 -2.51 -17.34
CA PRO A 64 7.49 -3.50 -17.42
C PRO A 64 8.86 -2.84 -17.65
N GLY A 65 9.86 -3.25 -16.87
CA GLY A 65 11.22 -2.70 -16.96
C GLY A 65 11.43 -1.37 -16.21
N ALA A 66 10.39 -0.80 -15.61
CA ALA A 66 10.52 0.31 -14.67
C ALA A 66 11.07 -0.16 -13.30
N GLU A 67 11.36 0.80 -12.44
CA GLU A 67 11.45 0.54 -10.99
C GLU A 67 10.14 -0.11 -10.52
N ALA A 68 10.19 -0.86 -9.40
CA ALA A 68 9.07 -1.67 -8.90
C ALA A 68 7.92 -0.83 -8.34
N VAL A 69 7.36 0.08 -9.14
CA VAL A 69 6.39 1.10 -8.78
C VAL A 69 5.04 0.77 -9.38
N PHE A 70 4.05 0.61 -8.51
CA PHE A 70 2.65 0.43 -8.84
C PHE A 70 1.93 1.76 -8.68
N ASP A 71 1.43 2.29 -9.79
CA ASP A 71 0.67 3.53 -9.78
C ASP A 71 -0.79 3.25 -9.41
N ILE A 72 -1.24 3.82 -8.30
CA ILE A 72 -2.59 3.65 -7.76
C ILE A 72 -3.41 4.89 -8.13
N GLN A 73 -4.52 4.66 -8.82
CA GLN A 73 -5.46 5.73 -9.12
C GLN A 73 -6.29 6.07 -7.89
N LYS A 74 -6.57 7.36 -7.74
CA LYS A 74 -7.50 7.87 -6.72
C LYS A 74 -8.81 7.11 -6.78
N ASN A 75 -9.28 6.65 -5.63
CA ASN A 75 -10.54 5.94 -5.47
C ASN A 75 -11.15 6.23 -4.08
N ASN A 76 -12.23 5.55 -3.72
CA ASN A 76 -12.93 5.78 -2.45
C ASN A 76 -12.17 5.26 -1.22
N ILE A 77 -11.19 4.37 -1.41
CA ILE A 77 -10.37 3.73 -0.38
C ILE A 77 -9.04 4.47 -0.21
N ASP A 78 -8.43 4.87 -1.32
CA ASP A 78 -7.29 5.77 -1.33
C ASP A 78 -7.66 7.05 -2.10
N PRO A 79 -8.14 8.09 -1.39
CA PRO A 79 -8.55 9.34 -2.04
C PRO A 79 -7.35 10.14 -2.57
N PHE A 80 -6.13 9.71 -2.28
CA PHE A 80 -4.92 10.36 -2.75
C PHE A 80 -4.26 9.60 -3.90
N GLY A 81 -4.45 8.29 -4.02
CA GLY A 81 -3.81 7.45 -5.02
C GLY A 81 -2.28 7.46 -4.82
N ILE A 82 -1.85 6.97 -3.66
CA ILE A 82 -0.45 6.88 -3.25
C ILE A 82 0.20 5.75 -4.04
N PRO A 83 1.23 6.02 -4.87
CA PRO A 83 1.93 4.96 -5.58
C PRO A 83 2.69 4.08 -4.58
N LEU A 84 2.77 2.78 -4.85
CA LEU A 84 3.48 1.81 -4.01
C LEU A 84 4.72 1.31 -4.71
N SER A 85 5.86 1.38 -4.04
CA SER A 85 7.16 0.93 -4.55
C SER A 85 7.67 -0.27 -3.76
N ILE A 86 8.17 -1.30 -4.43
CA ILE A 86 8.90 -2.39 -3.77
C ILE A 86 10.33 -1.96 -3.58
N ILE A 87 10.70 -1.66 -2.34
CA ILE A 87 12.06 -1.23 -1.97
C ILE A 87 13.02 -2.42 -2.02
N THR A 88 12.58 -3.57 -1.51
CA THR A 88 13.34 -4.81 -1.55
C THR A 88 12.42 -6.01 -1.42
N THR A 89 12.79 -7.12 -2.04
CA THR A 89 12.11 -8.41 -1.91
C THR A 89 13.03 -9.55 -2.32
N ASP A 90 12.86 -10.71 -1.70
CA ASP A 90 13.44 -11.98 -2.16
C ASP A 90 12.43 -12.82 -2.97
N TYR A 91 11.27 -12.22 -3.29
CA TYR A 91 10.13 -12.78 -4.01
C TYR A 91 9.41 -13.95 -3.34
N THR A 92 9.93 -14.50 -2.25
CA THR A 92 9.44 -15.79 -1.73
C THR A 92 9.20 -15.82 -0.24
N ASN A 93 9.86 -14.93 0.51
CA ASN A 93 9.72 -14.86 1.95
C ASN A 93 9.31 -13.46 2.38
N TYR A 94 9.93 -12.38 1.89
CA TYR A 94 9.62 -11.03 2.36
C TYR A 94 9.61 -9.98 1.25
N ALA A 95 8.93 -8.89 1.53
CA ALA A 95 9.09 -7.65 0.79
C ALA A 95 8.85 -6.44 1.69
N ILE A 96 9.50 -5.32 1.34
CA ILE A 96 9.25 -4.01 1.94
C ILE A 96 8.64 -3.14 0.85
N MET A 97 7.44 -2.67 1.10
CA MET A 97 6.70 -1.79 0.21
C MET A 97 6.58 -0.40 0.84
N TYR A 98 6.80 0.63 0.03
CA TYR A 98 6.80 2.02 0.46
C TYR A 98 5.97 2.87 -0.50
N GLY A 99 5.07 3.67 0.05
CA GLY A 99 4.28 4.65 -0.69
C GLY A 99 4.50 6.04 -0.13
N CYS A 100 4.65 7.01 -1.02
CA CYS A 100 4.77 8.41 -0.63
C CYS A 100 4.11 9.30 -1.68
N LYS A 101 3.29 10.25 -1.23
CA LYS A 101 2.70 11.27 -2.11
C LYS A 101 2.67 12.62 -1.42
N ILE A 102 3.07 13.65 -2.17
CA ILE A 102 2.91 15.05 -1.76
C ILE A 102 1.49 15.48 -2.14
N VAL A 103 0.71 15.91 -1.16
CA VAL A 103 -0.67 16.37 -1.31
C VAL A 103 -0.76 17.85 -0.99
N SER A 104 -1.53 18.63 -1.75
CA SER A 104 -1.72 20.05 -1.45
C SER A 104 -2.65 20.27 -0.24
N LEU A 105 -2.33 21.24 0.61
CA LEU A 105 -3.08 21.56 1.84
C LEU A 105 -4.56 21.93 1.60
N ALA A 106 -4.93 22.38 0.39
CA ALA A 106 -6.32 22.75 0.07
C ALA A 106 -7.31 21.57 0.18
N TYR A 107 -6.82 20.33 0.05
CA TYR A 107 -7.65 19.13 0.15
C TYR A 107 -7.86 18.64 1.60
N TYR A 108 -7.04 19.12 2.55
CA TYR A 108 -6.97 18.59 3.91
C TYR A 108 -7.94 19.27 4.89
N GLN A 109 -8.66 20.30 4.46
CA GLN A 109 -9.64 20.99 5.33
C GLN A 109 -10.91 20.16 5.62
N SER A 110 -11.11 18.99 4.99
CA SER A 110 -12.33 18.20 5.15
C SER A 110 -12.23 16.94 6.00
N THR A 111 -11.04 16.50 6.43
CA THR A 111 -10.90 15.27 7.23
C THR A 111 -9.80 15.40 8.27
N ASP A 112 -10.26 15.46 9.51
CA ASP A 112 -9.58 15.19 10.78
C ASP A 112 -8.55 16.22 11.29
N ASN A 113 -9.02 16.97 12.30
CA ASN A 113 -8.23 17.66 13.30
C ASN A 113 -7.29 16.66 14.02
N VAL A 114 -6.09 16.46 13.51
CA VAL A 114 -4.96 15.99 14.32
C VAL A 114 -3.97 17.13 14.45
N SER A 115 -4.13 17.86 15.55
CA SER A 115 -3.22 18.90 16.01
C SER A 115 -2.02 18.25 16.71
N CYS A 116 -0.82 18.47 16.18
CA CYS A 116 0.35 18.87 16.97
C CYS A 116 1.10 19.91 16.14
N ASN A 117 0.83 21.19 16.45
CA ASN A 117 1.46 22.43 15.96
C ASN A 117 2.73 22.27 15.10
N PRO A 118 2.74 22.85 13.89
CA PRO A 118 3.52 24.07 13.78
C PRO A 118 2.75 25.17 13.05
N LYS A 119 2.51 26.29 13.74
CA LYS A 119 2.33 27.58 13.09
C LYS A 119 3.64 27.99 12.41
N ILE A 120 3.75 27.85 11.09
CA ILE A 120 4.67 28.68 10.28
C ILE A 120 3.99 29.06 8.96
N SER A 121 3.83 30.36 8.78
CA SER A 121 3.38 31.01 7.55
C SER A 121 4.43 30.91 6.44
N ASN A 122 4.08 30.33 5.30
CA ASN A 122 4.18 30.95 3.98
C ASN A 122 3.81 29.93 2.89
N SER A 123 2.95 30.39 2.00
CA SER A 123 2.48 29.85 0.73
C SER A 123 3.27 28.67 0.12
N ARG A 124 2.57 27.52 -0.04
CA ARG A 124 2.95 26.26 -0.75
C ARG A 124 3.59 25.12 0.07
N LEU A 125 3.18 24.92 1.31
CA LEU A 125 3.50 23.66 2.01
C LEU A 125 2.53 22.54 1.54
N GLY A 126 3.08 21.42 1.07
CA GLY A 126 2.33 20.19 0.83
C GLY A 126 2.40 19.27 2.06
N VAL A 127 1.35 18.49 2.31
CA VAL A 127 1.38 17.43 3.32
C VAL A 127 1.96 16.17 2.66
N ILE A 128 2.91 15.52 3.33
CA ILE A 128 3.45 14.23 2.88
C ILE A 128 2.61 13.12 3.50
N LYS A 129 1.99 12.29 2.66
CA LYS A 129 1.38 11.02 3.08
C LYS A 129 2.35 9.89 2.81
N LYS A 130 2.55 9.02 3.80
CA LYS A 130 3.44 7.84 3.72
C LYS A 130 2.66 6.58 4.05
N GLN A 131 3.06 5.47 3.44
CA GLN A 131 2.55 4.14 3.74
C GLN A 131 3.69 3.13 3.59
N ASP A 132 4.12 2.55 4.70
CA ASP A 132 5.16 1.53 4.72
C ASP A 132 4.51 0.23 5.13
N ILE A 133 4.78 -0.84 4.39
CA ILE A 133 4.19 -2.16 4.63
C ILE A 133 5.27 -3.21 4.48
N VAL A 134 5.53 -3.94 5.57
CA VAL A 134 6.38 -5.13 5.57
C VAL A 134 5.49 -6.34 5.37
N ILE A 135 5.75 -7.09 4.30
CA ILE A 135 4.95 -8.25 3.95
C ILE A 135 5.77 -9.53 3.89
N LYS A 136 5.14 -10.66 4.21
CA LYS A 136 5.75 -11.99 4.22
C LYS A 136 4.87 -13.02 3.52
N THR A 137 5.48 -13.94 2.79
CA THR A 137 4.77 -15.15 2.32
C THR A 137 4.76 -16.17 3.45
N ILE A 138 3.57 -16.66 3.83
CA ILE A 138 3.46 -17.83 4.70
C ILE A 138 3.51 -19.05 3.78
N ARG A 139 4.65 -19.74 3.73
CA ARG A 139 4.66 -21.10 3.18
C ARG A 139 3.84 -21.96 4.13
N GLY A 140 2.68 -22.43 3.69
CA GLY A 140 1.95 -23.45 4.41
C GLY A 140 2.88 -24.64 4.61
N SER A 141 3.10 -25.05 5.86
CA SER A 141 3.50 -26.42 6.13
C SER A 141 2.39 -27.30 5.58
N SER A 142 2.60 -27.88 4.39
CA SER A 142 1.84 -29.05 3.98
C SER A 142 2.16 -30.12 5.03
N SER A 143 1.28 -30.29 6.02
CA SER A 143 1.25 -31.55 6.74
C SER A 143 1.05 -32.64 5.71
N LYS A 144 1.94 -33.62 5.73
CA LYS A 144 1.73 -34.91 5.06
C LYS A 144 0.45 -35.56 5.57
#